data_AF-A0A6N9PRK2-F1
#
_entry.id   AF-A0A6N9PRK2-F1
#
_cell.length_a   1.000
_cell.length_b   1.000
_cell.length_c   1.000
_cell.angle_alpha   90.00
_cell.angle_beta   90.00
_cell.angle_gamma   90.00
#
_symmetry.space_group_name_H-M   'P 1'
#
loop_
_entity.id
_entity.type
_entity.pdbx_description
1 polymer ?
#
loop_
_entity_poly.entity_id
_entity_poly.type
_entity_poly.pdbx_seq_one_letter_code
_entity_poly.pdbx_strand_id
1 'polypeptide(L)'
;MRGQELLDKLELLSPELIQSAAGDPPGAEETKGQRRRGLFWSFMGGCAAGAVCLSLALLPLFLGQGDSVEPGGSSAAPLAGTPSPSPSPSPSPKAPGIEPVYVEWMPDLPLEKYFAHEEQETDREKLQKLPRTFFGYDEGESRSFSSRQEELEEEGDIPSIDSAWDFTCHAWYDSGSTPKSLSVRWEWYEVSDQIANMNTEEIGVQIAGRSNFISPESYIRLNRTVVRRDGTEITVLGQMDSQKFFVFQKDGAWRLIRATAGVPQEMLLQVLDHFFQHPADFRNFSKEAGDIYEWAELETCPEAFAGYYPQQKDSELVPPLAGAEVLLLNGEPVRIQCVYDSDTVTGTLLQWTVYKETPDNQPDPISRLRAAGDLHDFSQESISWYFQQVPAGTGRNIIYFTWDGYRVEAQFAEKASPEDVIWPILETMREQSRAWGLSSRWSKAYGDMEAGKAPVDPAVSMAVFPKIREEYFFGDLRDATLESVEAYLSRPEIRESGRFYFTWEGYYAYAQLSPAAEATELYGFIARVRGE
;
A
#
# COMPACT_ATOMS: atom_id res chain seq x y z
N MET A 1 -29.51 -18.34 3.91
CA MET A 1 -29.95 -19.64 3.37
C MET A 1 -30.11 -20.60 4.54
N ARG A 2 -31.24 -21.31 4.69
CA ARG A 2 -31.39 -22.27 5.80
C ARG A 2 -30.59 -23.53 5.49
N GLY A 3 -30.01 -24.21 6.49
CA GLY A 3 -29.12 -25.36 6.28
C GLY A 3 -29.72 -26.49 5.41
N GLN A 4 -31.03 -26.68 5.48
CA GLN A 4 -31.75 -27.65 4.63
C GLN A 4 -31.74 -27.27 3.14
N GLU A 5 -31.86 -25.97 2.85
CA GLU A 5 -31.91 -25.43 1.50
C GLU A 5 -30.56 -25.54 0.77
N LEU A 6 -29.45 -25.57 1.53
CA LEU A 6 -28.11 -25.83 1.01
C LEU A 6 -27.94 -27.31 0.66
N LEU A 7 -28.42 -28.22 1.52
CA LEU A 7 -28.34 -29.66 1.30
C LEU A 7 -29.17 -30.10 0.10
N ASP A 8 -30.38 -29.55 -0.04
CA ASP A 8 -31.26 -29.84 -1.18
C ASP A 8 -30.65 -29.35 -2.51
N LYS A 9 -29.86 -28.27 -2.47
CA LYS A 9 -29.14 -27.77 -3.65
C LYS A 9 -27.88 -28.56 -3.98
N LEU A 10 -27.22 -29.13 -2.97
CA LEU A 10 -26.05 -30.00 -3.16
C LEU A 10 -26.45 -31.37 -3.73
N GLU A 11 -27.63 -31.90 -3.40
CA GLU A 11 -28.17 -33.13 -4.01
C GLU A 11 -28.49 -32.98 -5.51
N LEU A 12 -28.62 -31.75 -6.01
CA LEU A 12 -28.89 -31.47 -7.43
C LEU A 12 -27.64 -31.34 -8.29
N LEU A 13 -26.44 -31.36 -7.71
CA LEU A 13 -25.18 -31.32 -8.47
C LEU A 13 -24.87 -32.68 -9.06
N SER A 14 -24.53 -32.71 -10.36
CA SER A 14 -24.17 -33.96 -11.01
C SER A 14 -22.84 -34.49 -10.43
N PRO A 15 -22.73 -35.81 -10.15
CA PRO A 15 -21.50 -36.40 -9.64
C PRO A 15 -20.28 -36.15 -10.56
N GLU A 16 -20.52 -35.96 -11.85
CA GLU A 16 -19.51 -35.66 -12.87
C GLU A 16 -18.87 -34.27 -12.69
N LEU A 17 -19.65 -33.27 -12.25
CA LEU A 17 -19.18 -31.90 -11.99
C LEU A 17 -18.29 -31.84 -10.75
N ILE A 18 -18.60 -32.66 -9.74
CA ILE A 18 -17.80 -32.82 -8.53
C ILE A 18 -16.48 -33.53 -8.84
N GLN A 19 -16.49 -34.50 -9.77
CA GLN A 19 -15.26 -35.17 -10.21
C GLN A 19 -14.38 -34.32 -11.12
N SER A 20 -14.94 -33.44 -11.96
CA SER A 20 -14.13 -32.54 -12.79
C SER A 20 -13.43 -31.43 -12.00
N ALA A 21 -13.98 -31.04 -10.84
CA ALA A 21 -13.38 -30.05 -9.95
C ALA A 21 -12.26 -30.62 -9.06
N ALA A 22 -12.14 -31.95 -8.97
CA ALA A 22 -11.17 -32.64 -8.13
C ALA A 22 -9.97 -33.22 -8.91
N GLY A 23 -9.82 -32.88 -10.19
CA GLY A 23 -8.68 -33.31 -11.02
C GLY A 23 -7.54 -32.30 -11.01
N ASP A 24 -6.31 -32.77 -10.83
CA ASP A 24 -5.10 -31.94 -10.93
C ASP A 24 -4.97 -31.28 -12.33
N PRO A 25 -4.51 -30.02 -12.41
CA PRO A 25 -4.33 -29.33 -13.69
C PRO A 25 -3.21 -29.98 -14.52
N PRO A 26 -3.40 -30.14 -15.84
CA PRO A 26 -2.41 -30.77 -16.69
C PRO A 26 -1.27 -29.82 -17.06
N GLY A 27 -0.03 -30.24 -16.77
CA GLY A 27 1.12 -30.03 -17.65
C GLY A 27 1.93 -28.75 -17.45
N ALA A 28 2.89 -28.81 -16.53
CA ALA A 28 4.11 -28.01 -16.61
C ALA A 28 4.99 -28.54 -17.76
N GLU A 29 5.31 -27.68 -18.73
CA GLU A 29 6.43 -27.92 -19.65
C GLU A 29 7.55 -26.90 -19.39
N GLU A 30 8.72 -27.47 -19.13
CA GLU A 30 10.01 -26.83 -18.92
C GLU A 30 10.43 -25.97 -20.11
N THR A 31 10.93 -24.75 -19.86
CA THR A 31 11.95 -24.15 -20.73
C THR A 31 13.13 -23.62 -19.92
N LYS A 32 14.17 -24.45 -19.84
CA LYS A 32 15.52 -24.04 -19.44
C LYS A 32 16.21 -23.31 -20.58
N GLY A 33 16.68 -22.10 -20.28
CA GLY A 33 18.02 -21.66 -20.66
C GLY A 33 18.13 -20.51 -21.65
N GLN A 34 18.64 -19.36 -21.19
CA GLN A 34 19.92 -18.85 -21.70
C GLN A 34 20.50 -17.73 -20.84
N ARG A 35 21.64 -18.04 -20.22
CA ARG A 35 22.63 -17.07 -19.74
C ARG A 35 23.15 -16.22 -20.90
N ARG A 36 23.17 -14.89 -20.76
CA ARG A 36 24.25 -14.05 -21.30
C ARG A 36 24.66 -12.96 -20.31
N ARG A 37 25.95 -13.02 -19.97
CA ARG A 37 26.75 -12.00 -19.29
C ARG A 37 27.12 -10.88 -20.26
N GLY A 38 27.23 -9.66 -19.73
CA GLY A 38 27.96 -8.51 -20.28
C GLY A 38 27.58 -7.26 -19.47
N LEU A 39 28.24 -6.93 -18.35
CA LEU A 39 29.42 -6.07 -18.26
C LEU A 39 29.43 -4.91 -19.27
N PHE A 40 29.18 -3.67 -18.82
CA PHE A 40 30.19 -2.59 -18.84
C PHE A 40 29.76 -1.37 -18.01
N TRP A 41 30.74 -0.82 -17.30
CA TRP A 41 30.70 0.39 -16.47
C TRP A 41 30.44 1.67 -17.27
N SER A 42 29.85 2.67 -16.60
CA SER A 42 30.37 4.05 -16.38
C SER A 42 29.31 5.15 -16.56
N PHE A 43 28.92 5.81 -15.45
CA PHE A 43 29.11 7.26 -15.25
C PHE A 43 28.69 7.66 -13.82
N MET A 44 29.68 7.91 -12.98
CA MET A 44 29.56 8.74 -11.78
C MET A 44 29.91 10.17 -12.17
N GLY A 45 29.13 11.17 -11.75
CA GLY A 45 29.65 12.53 -11.63
C GLY A 45 28.64 13.64 -11.89
N GLY A 46 28.11 14.22 -10.80
CA GLY A 46 27.71 15.62 -10.79
C GLY A 46 26.30 15.88 -10.27
N CYS A 47 26.16 16.02 -8.95
CA CYS A 47 25.27 16.99 -8.27
C CYS A 47 25.45 16.92 -6.75
N ALA A 48 26.69 17.06 -6.28
CA ALA A 48 27.02 17.27 -4.87
C ALA A 48 27.94 18.49 -4.76
N ALA A 49 27.39 19.69 -5.01
CA ALA A 49 28.09 20.96 -4.86
C ALA A 49 27.18 22.19 -4.61
N GLY A 50 25.86 22.03 -4.49
CA GLY A 50 24.93 23.17 -4.33
C GLY A 50 24.51 23.47 -2.88
N ALA A 51 24.49 22.48 -1.98
CA ALA A 51 23.79 22.60 -0.69
C ALA A 51 24.68 22.97 0.51
N VAL A 52 26.01 23.08 0.34
CA VAL A 52 26.94 23.36 1.45
C VAL A 52 27.30 24.85 1.59
N CYS A 53 26.96 25.68 0.60
CA CYS A 53 27.27 27.12 0.63
C CYS A 53 26.16 28.02 1.21
N LEU A 54 24.95 27.50 1.45
CA LEU A 54 23.85 28.32 2.03
C LEU A 54 23.79 28.27 3.57
N SER A 55 24.37 27.24 4.20
CA SER A 55 24.27 27.00 5.65
C SER A 55 25.24 27.82 6.51
N LEU A 56 26.24 28.47 5.88
CA LEU A 56 27.25 29.28 6.59
C LEU A 56 26.94 30.79 6.60
N ALA A 57 25.89 31.24 5.90
CA ALA A 57 25.52 32.66 5.82
C ALA A 57 24.50 33.11 6.88
N LEU A 58 23.84 32.20 7.61
CA LEU A 58 22.75 32.53 8.54
C LEU A 58 23.09 32.36 10.03
N LEU A 59 24.31 31.97 10.36
CA LEU A 59 24.78 31.78 11.74
C LEU A 59 24.95 33.05 12.62
N PRO A 60 24.94 34.32 12.12
CA PRO A 60 24.96 35.48 12.99
C PRO A 60 23.59 35.96 13.53
N LEU A 61 22.47 35.34 13.14
CA LEU A 61 21.13 35.83 13.48
C LEU A 61 20.53 35.28 14.80
N PHE A 62 21.20 34.34 15.47
CA PHE A 62 20.64 33.65 16.66
C PHE A 62 21.43 33.84 17.97
N LEU A 63 22.46 34.68 17.99
CA LEU A 63 23.22 34.97 19.22
C LEU A 63 23.32 36.47 19.47
N GLY A 64 22.32 37.02 20.16
CA GLY A 64 22.41 38.36 20.70
C GLY A 64 21.13 38.81 21.38
N GLN A 65 21.05 38.65 22.71
CA GLN A 65 20.65 39.69 23.68
C GLN A 65 20.42 39.10 25.07
N GLY A 66 21.06 39.70 26.09
CA GLY A 66 20.68 39.50 27.48
C GLY A 66 21.77 39.78 28.51
N ASP A 67 22.25 41.04 28.60
CA ASP A 67 23.01 41.54 29.75
C ASP A 67 22.18 42.59 30.50
N SER A 68 22.08 42.47 31.83
CA SER A 68 21.97 43.59 32.81
C SER A 68 21.94 43.09 34.28
N VAL A 69 23.12 42.90 34.88
CA VAL A 69 23.76 43.75 35.92
C VAL A 69 22.79 44.64 36.75
N GLU A 70 22.73 44.65 38.10
CA GLU A 70 23.75 45.13 39.08
C GLU A 70 23.29 44.88 40.59
N PRO A 71 23.93 45.38 41.70
CA PRO A 71 24.62 44.53 42.68
C PRO A 71 24.29 44.84 44.18
N GLY A 72 25.00 44.18 45.11
CA GLY A 72 25.31 44.79 46.42
C GLY A 72 25.50 43.83 47.61
N GLY A 73 26.68 43.93 48.27
CA GLY A 73 26.75 43.78 49.74
C GLY A 73 27.72 42.76 50.37
N SER A 74 29.01 43.14 50.44
CA SER A 74 30.07 42.86 51.44
C SER A 74 29.75 42.08 52.75
N SER A 75 30.62 41.13 53.15
CA SER A 75 31.49 41.23 54.37
C SER A 75 32.26 39.93 54.74
N ALA A 76 33.57 40.09 54.98
CA ALA A 76 34.52 39.42 55.91
C ALA A 76 34.53 37.89 56.22
N ALA A 77 35.75 37.33 56.22
CA ALA A 77 36.17 35.97 56.64
C ALA A 77 36.41 35.86 58.18
N PRO A 78 37.03 34.80 58.78
CA PRO A 78 37.32 33.40 58.39
C PRO A 78 37.05 32.35 59.53
N LEU A 79 37.41 31.06 59.31
CA LEU A 79 37.94 30.02 60.24
C LEU A 79 37.16 28.69 60.42
N ALA A 80 37.88 27.61 60.08
CA ALA A 80 38.06 26.30 60.74
C ALA A 80 36.85 25.49 61.27
N GLY A 81 36.71 24.26 60.77
CA GLY A 81 35.97 23.17 61.43
C GLY A 81 35.87 21.91 60.56
N THR A 82 36.53 20.83 60.98
CA THR A 82 36.49 19.48 60.42
C THR A 82 35.11 18.80 60.60
N PRO A 83 34.77 17.76 59.80
CA PRO A 83 33.40 17.29 59.62
C PRO A 83 32.96 16.28 60.68
N SER A 84 31.69 16.37 61.11
CA SER A 84 30.97 15.30 61.82
C SER A 84 30.21 14.43 60.81
N PRO A 85 30.08 13.11 61.04
CA PRO A 85 29.49 12.18 60.10
C PRO A 85 27.95 12.29 60.09
N SER A 86 27.38 12.43 58.90
CA SER A 86 25.94 12.29 58.67
C SER A 86 25.50 10.83 58.91
N PRO A 87 24.33 10.59 59.54
CA PRO A 87 23.83 9.25 59.77
C PRO A 87 23.40 8.60 58.44
N SER A 88 23.81 7.35 58.26
CA SER A 88 23.38 6.49 57.15
C SER A 88 21.85 6.43 57.04
N PRO A 89 21.27 6.54 55.84
CA PRO A 89 19.83 6.40 55.67
C PRO A 89 19.43 4.93 55.92
N SER A 90 18.49 4.74 56.85
CA SER A 90 17.80 3.47 57.05
C SER A 90 17.14 3.02 55.74
N PRO A 91 17.19 1.73 55.38
CA PRO A 91 16.59 1.23 54.15
C PRO A 91 15.07 1.41 54.21
N SER A 92 14.54 2.10 53.21
CA SER A 92 13.09 2.19 52.97
C SER A 92 12.50 0.78 52.82
N PRO A 93 11.28 0.53 53.32
CA PRO A 93 10.65 -0.78 53.22
C PRO A 93 10.43 -1.14 51.74
N LYS A 94 10.91 -2.33 51.34
CA LYS A 94 10.63 -2.92 50.02
C LYS A 94 9.11 -3.03 49.87
N ALA A 95 8.58 -2.49 48.76
CA ALA A 95 7.22 -2.77 48.34
C ALA A 95 7.00 -4.30 48.27
N PRO A 96 5.81 -4.81 48.62
CA PRO A 96 5.52 -6.24 48.56
C PRO A 96 5.83 -6.76 47.16
N GLY A 97 6.76 -7.70 47.07
CA GLY A 97 7.22 -8.26 45.82
C GLY A 97 6.11 -9.10 45.20
N ILE A 98 5.72 -8.75 43.98
CA ILE A 98 4.93 -9.62 43.11
C ILE A 98 5.81 -10.83 42.77
N GLU A 99 5.53 -11.98 43.37
CA GLU A 99 6.24 -13.23 43.06
C GLU A 99 5.66 -13.84 41.78
N PRO A 100 6.48 -14.14 40.77
CA PRO A 100 6.01 -14.78 39.55
C PRO A 100 5.60 -16.24 39.79
N VAL A 101 4.64 -16.73 39.01
CA VAL A 101 4.30 -18.16 38.97
C VAL A 101 5.29 -18.87 38.06
N TYR A 102 6.05 -19.83 38.60
CA TYR A 102 6.99 -20.62 37.80
C TYR A 102 6.34 -21.90 37.28
N VAL A 103 6.54 -22.17 36.00
CA VAL A 103 6.08 -23.37 35.31
C VAL A 103 7.28 -24.00 34.59
N GLU A 104 7.50 -25.29 34.79
CA GLU A 104 8.50 -26.04 34.02
C GLU A 104 7.87 -26.48 32.70
N TRP A 105 8.60 -26.29 31.60
CA TRP A 105 8.13 -26.71 30.29
C TRP A 105 8.13 -28.23 30.15
N MET A 106 7.15 -28.73 29.41
CA MET A 106 7.09 -30.12 28.96
C MET A 106 6.58 -30.15 27.50
N PRO A 107 6.92 -31.19 26.73
CA PRO A 107 6.28 -31.44 25.44
C PRO A 107 4.76 -31.42 25.63
N ASP A 108 4.04 -30.69 24.77
CA ASP A 108 2.59 -30.52 24.81
C ASP A 108 2.04 -29.73 26.02
N LEU A 109 2.85 -28.85 26.62
CA LEU A 109 2.35 -27.90 27.64
C LEU A 109 1.19 -27.07 27.05
N PRO A 110 -0.04 -27.19 27.56
CA PRO A 110 -1.19 -26.49 26.99
C PRO A 110 -1.08 -24.98 27.24
N LEU A 111 -1.62 -24.18 26.34
CA LEU A 111 -1.47 -22.72 26.34
C LEU A 111 -1.97 -22.10 27.66
N GLU A 112 -3.03 -22.64 28.26
CA GLU A 112 -3.57 -22.18 29.54
C GLU A 112 -2.54 -22.21 30.68
N LYS A 113 -1.56 -23.12 30.63
CA LYS A 113 -0.49 -23.20 31.65
C LYS A 113 0.55 -22.10 31.49
N TYR A 114 0.71 -21.55 30.29
CA TYR A 114 1.53 -20.35 30.10
C TYR A 114 0.89 -19.12 30.76
N PHE A 115 -0.44 -19.05 30.81
CA PHE A 115 -1.19 -17.95 31.43
C PHE A 115 -1.75 -18.33 32.81
N ALA A 116 -0.93 -19.01 33.63
CA ALA A 116 -1.35 -19.50 34.95
C ALA A 116 -1.55 -18.37 35.98
N HIS A 117 -1.05 -17.17 35.72
CA HIS A 117 -1.24 -16.02 36.60
C HIS A 117 -2.55 -15.29 36.27
N GLU A 118 -3.34 -14.97 37.30
CA GLU A 118 -4.53 -14.12 37.12
C GLU A 118 -4.13 -12.65 36.87
N GLU A 119 -4.66 -12.05 35.83
CA GLU A 119 -4.44 -10.64 35.48
C GLU A 119 -5.28 -9.77 36.42
N GLN A 120 -4.63 -8.82 37.10
CA GLN A 120 -5.33 -7.80 37.88
C GLN A 120 -5.75 -6.65 36.96
N GLU A 121 -6.84 -5.96 37.29
CA GLU A 121 -7.34 -4.83 36.51
C GLU A 121 -6.25 -3.76 36.26
N THR A 122 -5.39 -3.51 37.25
CA THR A 122 -4.28 -2.57 37.13
C THR A 122 -3.18 -3.03 36.17
N ASP A 123 -3.04 -4.34 35.98
CA ASP A 123 -2.11 -4.91 34.99
C ASP A 123 -2.75 -4.85 33.61
N ARG A 124 -4.05 -5.11 33.49
CA ARG A 124 -4.81 -4.97 32.25
C ARG A 124 -4.73 -3.56 31.68
N GLU A 125 -4.91 -2.53 32.50
CA GLU A 125 -4.75 -1.14 32.05
C GLU A 125 -3.33 -0.85 31.57
N LYS A 126 -2.30 -1.40 32.24
CA LYS A 126 -0.91 -1.22 31.84
C LYS A 126 -0.61 -1.97 30.55
N LEU A 127 -1.15 -3.19 30.40
CA LEU A 127 -1.01 -4.03 29.21
C LEU A 127 -1.70 -3.37 28.00
N GLN A 128 -2.87 -2.76 28.18
CA GLN A 128 -3.56 -2.00 27.12
C GLN A 128 -2.84 -0.71 26.73
N LYS A 129 -2.12 -0.09 27.68
CA LYS A 129 -1.26 1.07 27.43
C LYS A 129 0.06 0.69 26.78
N LEU A 130 0.37 -0.60 26.64
CA LEU A 130 1.48 -1.02 25.82
C LEU A 130 1.17 -0.61 24.39
N PRO A 131 2.03 0.18 23.75
CA PRO A 131 1.74 0.65 22.41
C PRO A 131 1.55 -0.56 21.48
N ARG A 132 0.52 -0.51 20.61
CA ARG A 132 0.18 -1.59 19.65
C ARG A 132 1.41 -2.02 18.85
N THR A 133 2.22 -1.03 18.50
CA THR A 133 3.60 -1.16 18.07
C THR A 133 4.48 -0.93 19.30
N PHE A 134 4.96 -2.00 19.93
CA PHE A 134 5.75 -1.89 21.16
C PHE A 134 7.01 -1.02 20.99
N PHE A 135 7.44 -0.88 19.75
CA PHE A 135 8.48 0.01 19.28
C PHE A 135 7.84 0.78 18.15
N GLY A 136 7.85 2.11 18.23
CA GLY A 136 7.36 2.94 17.13
C GLY A 136 8.10 2.61 15.84
N TYR A 137 7.72 3.24 14.74
CA TYR A 137 8.62 3.40 13.61
C TYR A 137 9.98 3.81 14.18
N ASP A 138 10.91 2.85 14.26
CA ASP A 138 12.19 3.09 14.89
C ASP A 138 12.84 4.15 14.02
N GLU A 139 13.19 5.30 14.60
CA GLU A 139 13.89 6.33 13.86
C GLU A 139 15.11 5.68 13.19
N GLY A 140 15.15 5.74 11.87
CA GLY A 140 16.12 4.98 11.09
C GLY A 140 15.56 4.52 9.76
N GLU A 141 16.45 3.90 9.00
CA GLU A 141 16.11 3.37 7.68
C GLU A 141 15.48 1.99 7.83
N SER A 142 14.39 1.75 7.11
CA SER A 142 13.68 0.48 7.10
C SER A 142 13.66 -0.15 5.71
N ARG A 143 13.41 -1.45 5.68
CA ARG A 143 13.09 -2.20 4.47
C ARG A 143 11.91 -3.12 4.72
N SER A 144 11.08 -3.32 3.71
CA SER A 144 10.02 -4.32 3.72
C SER A 144 10.51 -5.64 3.13
N PHE A 145 10.00 -6.74 3.67
CA PHE A 145 10.20 -8.10 3.18
C PHE A 145 8.84 -8.81 2.99
N SER A 146 7.74 -8.09 3.07
CA SER A 146 6.39 -8.65 3.01
C SER A 146 6.09 -9.34 1.68
N SER A 147 6.67 -8.86 0.58
CA SER A 147 6.58 -9.48 -0.76
C SER A 147 7.30 -10.84 -0.86
N ARG A 148 8.16 -11.17 0.12
CA ARG A 148 8.96 -12.40 0.17
C ARG A 148 8.38 -13.44 1.13
N GLN A 149 7.11 -13.34 1.52
CA GLN A 149 6.49 -14.26 2.48
C GLN A 149 6.76 -15.73 2.15
N GLU A 150 6.44 -16.16 0.92
CA GLU A 150 6.61 -17.56 0.50
C GLU A 150 8.07 -18.03 0.62
N GLU A 151 9.02 -17.18 0.19
CA GLU A 151 10.46 -17.47 0.29
C GLU A 151 10.90 -17.59 1.76
N LEU A 152 10.45 -16.69 2.63
CA LEU A 152 10.78 -16.71 4.06
C LEU A 152 10.17 -17.93 4.77
N GLU A 153 8.99 -18.39 4.36
CA GLU A 153 8.37 -19.61 4.85
C GLU A 153 9.13 -20.86 4.39
N GLU A 154 9.53 -20.92 3.11
CA GLU A 154 10.31 -22.02 2.53
C GLU A 154 11.71 -22.14 3.17
N GLU A 155 12.36 -21.01 3.45
CA GLU A 155 13.66 -20.96 4.10
C GLU A 155 13.59 -21.21 5.61
N GLY A 156 12.38 -21.18 6.20
CA GLY A 156 12.13 -21.42 7.62
C GLY A 156 12.47 -20.22 8.52
N ASP A 157 12.57 -19.02 7.97
CA ASP A 157 12.77 -17.78 8.74
C ASP A 157 11.51 -17.41 9.53
N ILE A 158 10.34 -17.66 8.95
CA ILE A 158 9.02 -17.45 9.56
C ILE A 158 8.18 -18.74 9.50
N PRO A 159 7.22 -18.93 10.42
CA PRO A 159 6.31 -20.06 10.32
C PRO A 159 5.33 -19.85 9.17
N SER A 160 4.95 -20.95 8.51
CA SER A 160 3.85 -20.93 7.55
C SER A 160 2.52 -20.82 8.28
N ILE A 161 1.81 -19.73 8.03
CA ILE A 161 0.49 -19.42 8.57
C ILE A 161 -0.51 -19.40 7.42
N ASP A 162 -1.79 -19.66 7.70
CA ASP A 162 -2.86 -19.59 6.70
C ASP A 162 -2.78 -18.30 5.87
N SER A 163 -2.74 -18.46 4.54
CA SER A 163 -2.74 -17.39 3.53
C SER A 163 -3.92 -16.40 3.63
N ALA A 164 -4.97 -16.74 4.39
CA ALA A 164 -6.06 -15.82 4.70
C ALA A 164 -5.65 -14.65 5.61
N TRP A 165 -4.49 -14.73 6.27
CA TRP A 165 -3.96 -13.66 7.10
C TRP A 165 -3.07 -12.73 6.29
N ASP A 166 -3.32 -11.43 6.39
CA ASP A 166 -2.46 -10.41 5.79
C ASP A 166 -1.11 -10.41 6.51
N PHE A 167 -0.03 -10.54 5.73
CA PHE A 167 1.33 -10.63 6.24
C PHE A 167 2.11 -9.33 6.03
N THR A 168 2.81 -8.88 7.07
CA THR A 168 3.79 -7.79 6.97
C THR A 168 5.10 -8.14 7.66
N CYS A 169 6.21 -7.77 7.03
CA CYS A 169 7.54 -8.00 7.55
C CYS A 169 8.43 -6.80 7.27
N HIS A 170 8.97 -6.20 8.32
CA HIS A 170 9.85 -5.05 8.23
C HIS A 170 11.10 -5.23 9.06
N ALA A 171 12.23 -4.83 8.50
CA ALA A 171 13.49 -4.74 9.21
C ALA A 171 13.93 -3.28 9.31
N TRP A 172 14.52 -2.92 10.45
CA TRP A 172 15.13 -1.61 10.66
C TRP A 172 16.63 -1.75 10.78
N TYR A 173 17.34 -0.73 10.31
CA TYR A 173 18.78 -0.71 10.25
C TYR A 173 19.32 0.52 10.97
N ASP A 174 20.49 0.35 11.57
CA ASP A 174 21.36 1.48 11.87
C ASP A 174 22.16 1.84 10.59
N SER A 175 23.39 2.32 10.72
CA SER A 175 24.25 2.65 9.57
C SER A 175 24.77 1.45 8.78
N GLY A 176 24.55 0.22 9.25
CA GLY A 176 25.02 -1.03 8.63
C GLY A 176 24.01 -1.71 7.71
N SER A 177 24.39 -2.86 7.15
CA SER A 177 23.54 -3.70 6.29
C SER A 177 22.79 -4.81 7.04
N THR A 178 23.13 -5.05 8.31
CA THR A 178 22.45 -6.02 9.17
C THR A 178 21.34 -5.33 9.97
N PRO A 179 20.12 -5.91 10.01
CA PRO A 179 19.04 -5.40 10.83
C PRO A 179 19.43 -5.23 12.30
N LYS A 180 18.96 -4.13 12.89
CA LYS A 180 18.95 -3.92 14.33
C LYS A 180 17.73 -4.58 14.99
N SER A 181 16.63 -4.64 14.25
CA SER A 181 15.37 -5.23 14.66
C SER A 181 14.57 -5.72 13.44
N LEU A 182 13.72 -6.71 13.69
CA LEU A 182 12.78 -7.31 12.74
C LEU A 182 11.39 -7.31 13.38
N SER A 183 10.37 -6.93 12.62
CA SER A 183 8.95 -7.07 12.96
C SER A 183 8.30 -7.96 11.93
N VAL A 184 7.57 -8.97 12.39
CA VAL A 184 6.78 -9.88 11.57
C VAL A 184 5.37 -9.85 12.12
N ARG A 185 4.37 -9.71 11.27
CA ARG A 185 2.98 -9.63 11.71
C ARG A 185 2.05 -10.36 10.75
N TRP A 186 1.08 -11.03 11.35
CA TRP A 186 -0.08 -11.59 10.67
C TRP A 186 -1.32 -10.92 11.24
N GLU A 187 -2.19 -10.44 10.37
CA GLU A 187 -3.46 -9.82 10.72
C GLU A 187 -4.62 -10.49 9.97
N TRP A 188 -5.67 -10.81 10.70
CA TRP A 188 -6.93 -11.25 10.11
C TRP A 188 -8.06 -10.34 10.57
N TYR A 189 -8.99 -10.10 9.65
CA TYR A 189 -10.07 -9.17 9.84
C TYR A 189 -11.39 -9.91 9.69
N GLU A 190 -12.08 -10.11 10.82
CA GLU A 190 -13.49 -10.49 10.77
C GLU A 190 -14.31 -9.21 10.68
N VAL A 191 -15.10 -9.12 9.63
CA VAL A 191 -16.05 -8.03 9.51
C VAL A 191 -17.45 -8.59 9.62
N SER A 192 -18.08 -8.27 10.74
CA SER A 192 -19.48 -8.56 10.98
C SER A 192 -20.37 -7.62 10.16
N ASP A 193 -21.58 -8.08 9.82
CA ASP A 193 -22.61 -7.26 9.16
C ASP A 193 -22.96 -5.98 9.95
N GLN A 194 -22.56 -5.88 11.23
CA GLN A 194 -22.66 -4.66 12.01
C GLN A 194 -21.46 -3.75 11.75
N ILE A 195 -21.70 -2.84 10.81
CA ILE A 195 -20.88 -1.83 10.12
C ILE A 195 -19.86 -1.03 10.99
N ALA A 196 -19.88 -1.17 12.32
CA ALA A 196 -19.02 -0.43 13.26
C ALA A 196 -18.02 -1.31 14.05
N ASN A 197 -18.11 -2.64 14.00
CA ASN A 197 -17.22 -3.52 14.75
C ASN A 197 -16.36 -4.34 13.79
N MET A 198 -15.09 -3.92 13.65
CA MET A 198 -14.04 -4.71 13.04
C MET A 198 -13.35 -5.48 14.17
N ASN A 199 -13.46 -6.81 14.14
CA ASN A 199 -12.62 -7.64 14.99
C ASN A 199 -11.31 -7.85 14.25
N THR A 200 -10.21 -7.39 14.85
CA THR A 200 -8.87 -7.67 14.33
C THR A 200 -8.24 -8.74 15.19
N GLU A 201 -7.96 -9.87 14.57
CA GLU A 201 -7.05 -10.87 15.12
C GLU A 201 -5.64 -10.55 14.62
N GLU A 202 -4.67 -10.51 15.53
CA GLU A 202 -3.32 -10.08 15.20
C GLU A 202 -2.33 -10.92 16.00
N ILE A 203 -1.31 -11.44 15.32
CA ILE A 203 -0.07 -11.93 15.93
C ILE A 203 1.08 -11.07 15.44
N GLY A 204 1.78 -10.42 16.36
CA GLY A 204 2.99 -9.65 16.08
C GLY A 204 4.19 -10.28 16.77
N VAL A 205 5.29 -10.44 16.04
CA VAL A 205 6.58 -10.89 16.54
C VAL A 205 7.61 -9.81 16.29
N GLN A 206 8.40 -9.54 17.31
CA GLN A 206 9.53 -8.64 17.19
C GLN A 206 10.80 -9.26 17.74
N ILE A 207 11.88 -9.10 16.98
CA ILE A 207 13.21 -9.64 17.29
C ILE A 207 14.19 -8.48 17.27
N ALA A 208 14.97 -8.31 18.35
CA ALA A 208 15.95 -7.23 18.42
C ALA A 208 17.22 -7.62 19.19
N GLY A 209 18.34 -6.98 18.84
CA GLY A 209 19.59 -7.10 19.59
C GLY A 209 19.51 -6.49 21.00
N ARG A 210 20.43 -6.91 21.89
CA ARG A 210 20.48 -6.52 23.31
C ARG A 210 20.45 -5.00 23.60
N SER A 211 21.04 -4.17 22.74
CA SER A 211 21.20 -2.74 22.98
C SER A 211 19.97 -1.90 22.62
N ASN A 212 19.03 -2.46 21.85
CA ASN A 212 17.98 -1.70 21.17
C ASN A 212 16.58 -2.06 21.67
N PHE A 213 16.48 -2.87 22.72
CA PHE A 213 15.20 -3.27 23.32
C PHE A 213 14.85 -2.33 24.49
N ILE A 214 13.66 -1.74 24.49
CA ILE A 214 13.10 -1.03 25.64
C ILE A 214 13.05 -2.03 26.78
N SER A 215 13.76 -1.72 27.87
CA SER A 215 14.11 -2.69 28.91
C SER A 215 12.94 -3.60 29.30
N PRO A 216 13.08 -4.94 29.19
CA PRO A 216 12.10 -5.90 29.67
C PRO A 216 11.75 -5.70 31.16
N GLU A 217 12.61 -5.01 31.90
CA GLU A 217 12.45 -4.66 33.31
C GLU A 217 11.19 -3.81 33.57
N SER A 218 10.66 -3.13 32.55
CA SER A 218 9.37 -2.44 32.60
C SER A 218 8.22 -3.42 32.81
N TYR A 219 8.31 -4.61 32.20
CA TYR A 219 7.26 -5.65 32.20
C TYR A 219 7.50 -6.70 33.28
N ILE A 220 8.74 -6.94 33.67
CA ILE A 220 9.11 -7.84 34.79
C ILE A 220 8.50 -7.35 36.12
N ARG A 221 8.01 -6.11 36.20
CA ARG A 221 7.29 -5.60 37.38
C ARG A 221 5.79 -5.93 37.41
N LEU A 222 5.26 -6.55 36.36
CA LEU A 222 3.89 -7.02 36.30
C LEU A 222 3.77 -8.43 36.89
N ASN A 223 2.55 -8.74 37.31
CA ASN A 223 2.09 -10.09 37.57
C ASN A 223 2.31 -10.95 36.31
N ARG A 224 2.99 -12.08 36.48
CA ARG A 224 3.50 -12.85 35.34
C ARG A 224 3.65 -14.34 35.65
N THR A 225 3.60 -15.13 34.60
CA THR A 225 4.06 -16.52 34.62
C THR A 225 5.45 -16.57 33.99
N VAL A 226 6.35 -17.37 34.56
CA VAL A 226 7.69 -17.63 34.01
C VAL A 226 7.77 -19.10 33.66
N VAL A 227 7.85 -19.39 32.37
CA VAL A 227 8.01 -20.75 31.86
C VAL A 227 9.48 -21.02 31.59
N ARG A 228 10.04 -22.05 32.20
CA ARG A 228 11.41 -22.48 31.94
C ARG A 228 11.43 -23.54 30.85
N ARG A 229 12.03 -23.21 29.71
CA ARG A 229 12.16 -24.10 28.55
C ARG A 229 13.60 -24.13 28.09
N ASP A 230 14.22 -25.30 28.09
CA ASP A 230 15.61 -25.51 27.61
C ASP A 230 16.63 -24.51 28.17
N GLY A 231 16.52 -24.20 29.47
CA GLY A 231 17.40 -23.24 30.15
C GLY A 231 17.12 -21.76 29.86
N THR A 232 16.08 -21.45 29.07
CA THR A 232 15.58 -20.10 28.79
C THR A 232 14.33 -19.81 29.61
N GLU A 233 14.24 -18.62 30.20
CA GLU A 233 13.04 -18.15 30.89
C GLU A 233 12.16 -17.35 29.93
N ILE A 234 10.93 -17.83 29.73
CA ILE A 234 9.89 -17.15 28.97
C ILE A 234 8.94 -16.47 29.95
N THR A 235 8.93 -15.14 29.93
CA THR A 235 7.97 -14.34 30.69
C THR A 235 6.67 -14.24 29.90
N VAL A 236 5.56 -14.61 30.54
CA VAL A 236 4.21 -14.60 29.97
C VAL A 236 3.35 -13.60 30.71
N LEU A 237 2.63 -12.76 29.96
CA LEU A 237 1.73 -11.72 30.48
C LEU A 237 0.37 -11.79 29.78
N GLY A 238 -0.69 -11.42 30.50
CA GLY A 238 -2.06 -11.41 30.00
C GLY A 238 -2.83 -12.70 30.31
N GLN A 239 -3.94 -12.92 29.60
CA GLN A 239 -4.85 -14.05 29.81
C GLN A 239 -5.38 -14.64 28.49
N MET A 240 -6.02 -15.80 28.62
CA MET A 240 -6.60 -16.55 27.50
C MET A 240 -7.67 -15.76 26.73
N ASP A 241 -8.44 -14.92 27.41
CA ASP A 241 -9.50 -14.08 26.85
C ASP A 241 -9.06 -12.61 26.66
N SER A 242 -7.77 -12.31 26.88
CA SER A 242 -7.20 -10.97 26.73
C SER A 242 -6.00 -10.97 25.77
N GLN A 243 -5.27 -9.84 25.72
CA GLN A 243 -4.04 -9.77 24.95
C GLN A 243 -2.96 -10.64 25.61
N LYS A 244 -2.21 -11.37 24.79
CA LYS A 244 -1.23 -12.36 25.22
C LYS A 244 0.16 -11.91 24.82
N PHE A 245 1.10 -12.02 25.75
CA PHE A 245 2.49 -11.66 25.48
C PHE A 245 3.46 -12.74 25.93
N PHE A 246 4.46 -13.03 25.10
CA PHE A 246 5.62 -13.83 25.44
C PHE A 246 6.89 -13.01 25.26
N VAL A 247 7.74 -12.97 26.28
CA VAL A 247 9.01 -12.23 26.26
C VAL A 247 10.13 -13.16 26.70
N PHE A 248 11.15 -13.31 25.86
CA PHE A 248 12.31 -14.13 26.19
C PHE A 248 13.56 -13.66 25.46
N GLN A 249 14.73 -14.00 26.03
CA GLN A 249 16.02 -13.80 25.39
C GLN A 249 16.61 -15.16 25.03
N LYS A 250 16.97 -15.33 23.76
CA LYS A 250 17.65 -16.53 23.26
C LYS A 250 18.63 -16.15 22.14
N ASP A 251 19.79 -16.80 22.10
CA ASP A 251 20.82 -16.58 21.07
C ASP A 251 21.27 -15.11 20.95
N GLY A 252 21.30 -14.38 22.07
CA GLY A 252 21.71 -12.97 22.10
C GLY A 252 20.67 -11.96 21.62
N ALA A 253 19.49 -12.41 21.19
CA ALA A 253 18.38 -11.57 20.76
C ALA A 253 17.19 -11.65 21.74
N TRP A 254 16.51 -10.51 21.92
CA TRP A 254 15.21 -10.45 22.56
C TRP A 254 14.11 -10.78 21.56
N ARG A 255 13.12 -11.54 22.00
CA ARG A 255 11.91 -11.86 21.25
C ARG A 255 10.69 -11.46 22.06
N LEU A 256 9.78 -10.78 21.40
CA LEU A 256 8.47 -10.40 21.92
C LEU A 256 7.42 -10.93 20.95
N ILE A 257 6.48 -11.71 21.46
CA ILE A 257 5.32 -12.18 20.71
C ILE A 257 4.09 -11.58 21.38
N ARG A 258 3.24 -10.92 20.60
CA ARG A 258 1.97 -10.34 21.02
C ARG A 258 0.85 -11.00 20.21
N ALA A 259 -0.24 -11.37 20.88
CA ALA A 259 -1.46 -11.81 20.20
C ALA A 259 -2.71 -11.17 20.82
N THR A 260 -3.73 -10.92 20.00
CA THR A 260 -5.05 -10.49 20.49
C THR A 260 -5.86 -11.66 21.05
N ALA A 261 -7.02 -11.36 21.64
CA ALA A 261 -7.82 -12.37 22.35
C ALA A 261 -8.36 -13.47 21.43
N GLY A 262 -8.76 -13.13 20.20
CA GLY A 262 -9.41 -14.03 19.24
C GLY A 262 -8.48 -15.02 18.55
N VAL A 263 -7.17 -14.78 18.58
CA VAL A 263 -6.17 -15.62 17.90
C VAL A 263 -6.29 -17.09 18.32
N PRO A 264 -6.38 -18.04 17.36
CA PRO A 264 -6.37 -19.47 17.65
C PRO A 264 -5.14 -19.90 18.46
N GLN A 265 -5.38 -20.70 19.50
CA GLN A 265 -4.32 -21.11 20.43
C GLN A 265 -3.19 -21.88 19.73
N GLU A 266 -3.55 -22.77 18.79
CA GLU A 266 -2.61 -23.59 18.02
C GLU A 266 -1.67 -22.71 17.19
N MET A 267 -2.19 -21.65 16.57
CA MET A 267 -1.40 -20.71 15.79
C MET A 267 -0.42 -19.93 16.69
N LEU A 268 -0.87 -19.47 17.87
CA LEU A 268 0.01 -18.78 18.80
C LEU A 268 1.14 -19.68 19.32
N LEU A 269 0.85 -20.95 19.61
CA LEU A 269 1.86 -21.93 19.99
C LEU A 269 2.82 -22.23 18.84
N GLN A 270 2.32 -22.37 17.62
CA GLN A 270 3.14 -22.56 16.41
C GLN A 270 4.14 -21.41 16.24
N VAL A 271 3.68 -20.16 16.38
CA VAL A 271 4.55 -18.97 16.30
C VAL A 271 5.57 -18.96 17.44
N LEU A 272 5.14 -19.23 18.68
CA LEU A 272 6.06 -19.32 19.82
C LEU A 272 7.12 -20.40 19.62
N ASP A 273 6.72 -21.59 19.18
CA ASP A 273 7.61 -22.71 18.95
C ASP A 273 8.59 -22.43 17.83
N HIS A 274 8.13 -21.83 16.73
CA HIS A 274 8.99 -21.46 15.61
C HIS A 274 10.10 -20.52 16.04
N PHE A 275 9.75 -19.37 16.62
CA PHE A 275 10.74 -18.36 17.03
C PHE A 275 11.54 -18.77 18.27
N PHE A 276 11.06 -19.76 19.03
CA PHE A 276 11.86 -20.38 20.09
C PHE A 276 12.89 -21.36 19.51
N GLN A 277 12.52 -22.22 18.57
CA GLN A 277 13.39 -23.25 18.02
C GLN A 277 14.43 -22.70 17.04
N HIS A 278 14.06 -21.67 16.27
CA HIS A 278 14.94 -21.08 15.26
C HIS A 278 15.76 -19.91 15.85
N PRO A 279 17.08 -19.88 15.59
CA PRO A 279 17.91 -18.75 15.96
C PRO A 279 17.45 -17.50 15.22
N ALA A 280 17.68 -16.33 15.81
CA ALA A 280 17.45 -15.06 15.12
C ALA A 280 18.53 -14.89 14.05
N ASP A 281 18.23 -15.34 12.84
CA ASP A 281 19.11 -15.20 11.69
C ASP A 281 18.69 -14.00 10.86
N PHE A 282 19.51 -12.95 10.88
CA PHE A 282 19.23 -11.73 10.13
C PHE A 282 19.83 -11.74 8.72
N ARG A 283 20.45 -12.85 8.28
CA ARG A 283 21.13 -12.91 6.97
C ARG A 283 20.20 -12.70 5.79
N ASN A 284 18.97 -13.21 5.88
CA ASN A 284 17.96 -13.11 4.81
C ASN A 284 17.25 -11.75 4.77
N PHE A 285 17.52 -10.92 5.77
CA PHE A 285 16.97 -9.58 5.94
C PHE A 285 18.03 -8.50 5.67
N SER A 286 18.92 -8.70 4.69
CA SER A 286 19.90 -7.66 4.35
C SER A 286 19.23 -6.43 3.74
N LYS A 287 19.81 -5.26 3.98
CA LYS A 287 19.27 -3.98 3.52
C LYS A 287 19.07 -3.89 2.00
N GLU A 288 19.91 -4.58 1.24
CA GLU A 288 19.88 -4.62 -0.22
C GLU A 288 18.80 -5.57 -0.76
N ALA A 289 18.38 -6.55 0.03
CA ALA A 289 17.39 -7.55 -0.36
C ALA A 289 15.96 -7.16 -0.02
N GLY A 290 15.77 -6.07 0.72
CA GLY A 290 14.46 -5.59 1.12
C GLY A 290 13.95 -4.45 0.25
N ASP A 291 12.64 -4.35 0.19
CA ASP A 291 11.89 -3.36 -0.57
C ASP A 291 11.93 -1.98 0.10
N ILE A 292 11.99 -0.94 -0.73
CA ILE A 292 12.01 0.45 -0.33
C ILE A 292 10.68 1.11 -0.69
N TYR A 293 10.02 1.72 0.30
CA TYR A 293 8.84 2.56 0.11
C TYR A 293 9.21 4.02 0.36
N GLU A 294 9.04 4.87 -0.66
CA GLU A 294 9.41 6.30 -0.60
C GLU A 294 8.27 7.17 -1.16
N TRP A 295 8.00 8.28 -0.48
CA TRP A 295 7.07 9.29 -0.98
C TRP A 295 7.80 10.29 -1.87
N ALA A 296 7.19 10.62 -3.00
CA ALA A 296 7.65 11.60 -3.97
C ALA A 296 6.50 12.54 -4.35
N GLU A 297 6.82 13.76 -4.79
CA GLU A 297 5.83 14.68 -5.35
C GLU A 297 5.49 14.26 -6.79
N LEU A 298 4.23 14.38 -7.20
CA LEU A 298 3.79 14.04 -8.55
C LEU A 298 4.60 14.76 -9.66
N GLU A 299 5.10 15.97 -9.39
CA GLU A 299 5.94 16.74 -10.33
C GLU A 299 7.24 16.02 -10.70
N THR A 300 7.74 15.16 -9.81
CA THR A 300 8.97 14.37 -10.03
C THR A 300 8.73 13.10 -10.83
N CYS A 301 7.47 12.64 -10.91
CA CYS A 301 7.04 11.44 -11.63
C CYS A 301 5.69 11.70 -12.33
N PRO A 302 5.63 12.63 -13.30
CA PRO A 302 4.37 13.15 -13.86
C PRO A 302 3.52 12.11 -14.61
N GLU A 303 4.13 11.01 -15.04
CA GLU A 303 3.46 9.86 -15.65
C GLU A 303 2.79 8.91 -14.64
N ALA A 304 3.10 9.01 -13.34
CA ALA A 304 2.56 8.14 -12.32
C ALA A 304 1.02 8.22 -12.28
N PHE A 305 0.36 7.09 -12.54
CA PHE A 305 -1.10 7.00 -12.56
C PHE A 305 -1.78 8.01 -13.50
N ALA A 306 -1.09 8.49 -14.55
CA ALA A 306 -1.68 9.40 -15.52
C ALA A 306 -2.94 8.82 -16.14
N GLY A 307 -4.07 9.55 -16.03
CA GLY A 307 -5.38 9.09 -16.48
C GLY A 307 -6.19 8.32 -15.43
N TYR A 308 -5.64 8.05 -14.24
CA TYR A 308 -6.31 7.34 -13.14
C TYR A 308 -6.75 8.25 -11.98
N TYR A 309 -6.73 9.57 -12.17
CA TYR A 309 -7.25 10.55 -11.21
C TYR A 309 -7.88 11.73 -11.96
N PRO A 310 -8.97 12.32 -11.42
CA PRO A 310 -9.67 13.42 -12.06
C PRO A 310 -8.84 14.71 -12.01
N GLN A 311 -8.88 15.50 -13.09
CA GLN A 311 -8.29 16.83 -13.17
C GLN A 311 -9.36 17.87 -13.53
N GLN A 312 -9.13 19.14 -13.18
CA GLN A 312 -10.09 20.22 -13.46
C GLN A 312 -10.46 20.36 -14.94
N LYS A 313 -9.54 20.00 -15.85
CA LYS A 313 -9.80 20.03 -17.30
C LYS A 313 -10.80 18.98 -17.77
N ASP A 314 -11.04 17.96 -16.94
CA ASP A 314 -11.90 16.82 -17.27
C ASP A 314 -13.38 17.15 -16.99
N SER A 315 -13.65 17.96 -15.96
CA SER A 315 -15.00 18.40 -15.60
C SER A 315 -14.94 19.66 -14.73
N GLU A 316 -15.89 20.58 -14.91
CA GLU A 316 -16.05 21.76 -14.05
C GLU A 316 -16.39 21.39 -12.59
N LEU A 317 -16.85 20.15 -12.36
CA LEU A 317 -17.14 19.62 -11.03
C LEU A 317 -15.89 19.21 -10.26
N VAL A 318 -14.75 19.02 -10.95
CA VAL A 318 -13.49 18.64 -10.33
C VAL A 318 -12.72 19.91 -9.93
N PRO A 319 -12.42 20.11 -8.64
CA PRO A 319 -11.62 21.26 -8.23
C PRO A 319 -10.17 21.17 -8.77
N PRO A 320 -9.42 22.30 -8.75
CA PRO A 320 -7.98 22.25 -8.96
C PRO A 320 -7.29 21.31 -7.95
N LEU A 321 -6.23 20.63 -8.39
CA LEU A 321 -5.35 19.90 -7.49
C LEU A 321 -4.59 20.89 -6.61
N ALA A 322 -4.70 20.71 -5.29
CA ALA A 322 -3.92 21.46 -4.31
C ALA A 322 -2.55 20.80 -4.06
N GLY A 323 -2.47 19.48 -4.19
CA GLY A 323 -1.23 18.71 -4.07
C GLY A 323 -1.45 17.24 -4.41
N ALA A 324 -0.38 16.56 -4.80
CA ALA A 324 -0.41 15.12 -5.05
C ALA A 324 0.93 14.48 -4.66
N GLU A 325 0.84 13.41 -3.88
CA GLU A 325 1.99 12.60 -3.44
C GLU A 325 1.89 11.20 -4.03
N VAL A 326 3.02 10.63 -4.43
CA VAL A 326 3.14 9.31 -5.03
C VAL A 326 4.02 8.45 -4.14
N LEU A 327 3.53 7.27 -3.77
CA LEU A 327 4.32 6.25 -3.10
C LEU A 327 5.00 5.40 -4.16
N LEU A 328 6.32 5.31 -4.08
CA LEU A 328 7.17 4.48 -4.92
C LEU A 328 7.59 3.23 -4.15
N LEU A 329 7.46 2.07 -4.78
CA LEU A 329 8.06 0.81 -4.35
C LEU A 329 9.28 0.53 -5.24
N ASN A 330 10.47 0.59 -4.67
CA ASN A 330 11.73 0.43 -5.39
C ASN A 330 11.84 1.34 -6.64
N GLY A 331 11.29 2.56 -6.54
CA GLY A 331 11.25 3.55 -7.62
C GLY A 331 10.02 3.45 -8.54
N GLU A 332 9.20 2.42 -8.43
CA GLU A 332 8.00 2.24 -9.26
C GLU A 332 6.72 2.74 -8.54
N PRO A 333 5.85 3.53 -9.17
CA PRO A 333 4.62 4.02 -8.54
C PRO A 333 3.66 2.88 -8.13
N VAL A 334 3.28 2.87 -6.85
CA VAL A 334 2.29 1.92 -6.29
C VAL A 334 1.09 2.59 -5.64
N ARG A 335 1.18 3.89 -5.32
CA ARG A 335 0.02 4.67 -4.87
C ARG A 335 0.16 6.11 -5.30
N ILE A 336 -0.96 6.77 -5.59
CA ILE A 336 -1.05 8.22 -5.66
C ILE A 336 -2.14 8.70 -4.72
N GLN A 337 -1.90 9.79 -4.01
CA GLN A 337 -2.87 10.49 -3.18
C GLN A 337 -2.98 11.93 -3.66
N CYS A 338 -4.11 12.25 -4.29
CA CYS A 338 -4.46 13.57 -4.77
C CYS A 338 -5.33 14.30 -3.74
N VAL A 339 -4.97 15.53 -3.42
CA VAL A 339 -5.75 16.45 -2.59
C VAL A 339 -6.23 17.61 -3.45
N TYR A 340 -7.52 17.92 -3.34
CA TYR A 340 -8.20 18.93 -4.15
C TYR A 340 -8.51 20.18 -3.32
N ASP A 341 -8.50 21.34 -3.97
CA ASP A 341 -8.79 22.63 -3.33
C ASP A 341 -10.28 22.75 -2.97
N SER A 342 -10.56 22.55 -1.67
CA SER A 342 -11.91 22.58 -1.09
C SER A 342 -12.52 23.98 -1.00
N ASP A 343 -11.73 25.04 -1.15
CA ASP A 343 -12.19 26.43 -0.97
C ASP A 343 -12.85 26.99 -2.24
N THR A 344 -12.85 26.23 -3.34
CA THR A 344 -13.56 26.58 -4.57
C THR A 344 -15.07 26.36 -4.46
N VAL A 345 -15.86 27.12 -5.24
CA VAL A 345 -17.35 27.11 -5.20
C VAL A 345 -17.95 25.70 -5.44
N THR A 346 -17.22 24.83 -6.14
CA THR A 346 -17.60 23.44 -6.43
C THR A 346 -17.04 22.41 -5.45
N GLY A 347 -16.31 22.80 -4.39
CA GLY A 347 -15.57 21.98 -3.42
C GLY A 347 -16.29 20.73 -2.90
N THR A 348 -16.31 19.70 -3.74
CA THR A 348 -17.11 18.49 -3.56
C THR A 348 -16.28 17.23 -3.65
N LEU A 349 -15.24 17.18 -4.48
CA LEU A 349 -14.17 16.17 -4.37
C LEU A 349 -13.06 16.74 -3.48
N LEU A 350 -12.67 15.98 -2.45
CA LEU A 350 -11.67 16.39 -1.46
C LEU A 350 -10.37 15.61 -1.63
N GLN A 351 -10.47 14.29 -1.82
CA GLN A 351 -9.33 13.40 -1.98
C GLN A 351 -9.63 12.30 -2.99
N TRP A 352 -8.61 11.90 -3.76
CA TRP A 352 -8.65 10.75 -4.64
C TRP A 352 -7.37 9.94 -4.47
N THR A 353 -7.48 8.70 -4.03
CA THR A 353 -6.34 7.80 -3.82
C THR A 353 -6.48 6.60 -4.74
N VAL A 354 -5.41 6.26 -5.47
CA VAL A 354 -5.33 5.05 -6.28
C VAL A 354 -4.25 4.14 -5.70
N TYR A 355 -4.56 2.85 -5.55
CA TYR A 355 -3.66 1.84 -5.03
C TYR A 355 -3.42 0.76 -6.08
N LYS A 356 -2.15 0.42 -6.27
CA LYS A 356 -1.71 -0.88 -6.74
C LYS A 356 -1.45 -1.74 -5.52
N GLU A 357 -2.23 -2.82 -5.37
CA GLU A 357 -2.13 -3.68 -4.20
C GLU A 357 -0.73 -4.31 -4.11
N THR A 358 -0.10 -4.14 -2.95
CA THR A 358 1.08 -4.88 -2.49
C THR A 358 0.83 -5.31 -1.05
N PRO A 359 1.59 -6.27 -0.48
CA PRO A 359 1.40 -6.68 0.91
C PRO A 359 1.39 -5.52 1.92
N ASP A 360 2.21 -4.48 1.71
CA ASP A 360 2.27 -3.30 2.60
C ASP A 360 1.44 -2.10 2.11
N ASN A 361 0.86 -2.17 0.92
CA ASN A 361 0.07 -1.10 0.31
C ASN A 361 -1.32 -1.63 -0.05
N GLN A 362 -2.10 -1.95 0.98
CA GLN A 362 -3.49 -2.34 0.85
C GLN A 362 -4.42 -1.23 1.36
N PRO A 363 -5.62 -1.07 0.76
CA PRO A 363 -6.67 -0.27 1.39
C PRO A 363 -7.06 -0.90 2.73
N ASP A 364 -7.59 -0.09 3.66
CA ASP A 364 -8.01 -0.64 4.95
C ASP A 364 -9.11 -1.71 4.75
N PRO A 365 -9.24 -2.67 5.68
CA PRO A 365 -10.20 -3.78 5.53
C PRO A 365 -11.65 -3.33 5.37
N ILE A 366 -12.05 -2.21 5.99
CA ILE A 366 -13.41 -1.67 5.86
C ILE A 366 -13.63 -1.21 4.42
N SER A 367 -12.62 -0.57 3.83
CA SER A 367 -12.62 -0.15 2.42
C SER A 367 -12.74 -1.31 1.44
N ARG A 368 -12.08 -2.45 1.70
CA ARG A 368 -12.21 -3.66 0.87
C ARG A 368 -13.65 -4.19 0.84
N LEU A 369 -14.35 -4.15 1.97
CA LEU A 369 -15.70 -4.69 2.10
C LEU A 369 -16.79 -3.72 1.65
N ARG A 370 -16.51 -2.42 1.75
CA ARG A 370 -17.38 -1.36 1.23
C ARG A 370 -17.03 -0.99 -0.22
N ALA A 371 -16.32 -1.85 -0.95
CA ALA A 371 -16.12 -1.62 -2.36
C ALA A 371 -17.49 -1.65 -3.07
N ALA A 372 -17.84 -0.55 -3.73
CA ALA A 372 -19.05 -0.42 -4.54
C ALA A 372 -19.04 -1.30 -5.80
N GLY A 373 -17.92 -1.98 -6.09
CA GLY A 373 -17.69 -2.81 -7.26
C GLY A 373 -16.68 -2.18 -8.21
N ASP A 374 -16.76 -2.53 -9.49
CA ASP A 374 -15.90 -1.98 -10.54
C ASP A 374 -16.51 -0.74 -11.19
N LEU A 375 -15.67 0.28 -11.42
CA LEU A 375 -16.08 1.55 -12.03
C LEU A 375 -16.80 1.35 -13.38
N HIS A 376 -16.41 0.35 -14.17
CA HIS A 376 -17.01 0.11 -15.49
C HIS A 376 -18.46 -0.37 -15.41
N ASP A 377 -18.84 -0.99 -14.29
CA ASP A 377 -20.17 -1.53 -14.02
C ASP A 377 -21.08 -0.55 -13.28
N PHE A 378 -20.56 0.62 -12.89
CA PHE A 378 -21.35 1.59 -12.13
C PHE A 378 -22.51 2.17 -12.95
N SER A 379 -23.60 2.45 -12.24
CA SER A 379 -24.71 3.26 -12.71
C SER A 379 -25.06 4.32 -11.68
N GLN A 380 -25.76 5.38 -12.09
CA GLN A 380 -26.25 6.38 -11.15
C GLN A 380 -27.07 5.73 -10.01
N GLU A 381 -27.93 4.77 -10.34
CA GLU A 381 -28.75 4.04 -9.37
C GLU A 381 -27.89 3.25 -8.37
N SER A 382 -26.81 2.58 -8.82
CA SER A 382 -25.93 1.81 -7.93
C SER A 382 -25.17 2.72 -6.97
N ILE A 383 -24.76 3.91 -7.41
CA ILE A 383 -24.10 4.90 -6.56
C ILE A 383 -25.06 5.50 -5.55
N SER A 384 -26.26 5.90 -5.96
CA SER A 384 -27.30 6.37 -5.04
C SER A 384 -27.63 5.31 -3.99
N TRP A 385 -27.74 4.04 -4.40
CA TRP A 385 -27.98 2.92 -3.48
C TRP A 385 -26.82 2.72 -2.51
N TYR A 386 -25.57 2.76 -2.98
CA TYR A 386 -24.38 2.64 -2.15
C TYR A 386 -24.40 3.65 -0.99
N PHE A 387 -24.64 4.93 -1.27
CA PHE A 387 -24.69 5.97 -0.23
C PHE A 387 -25.91 5.88 0.68
N GLN A 388 -27.00 5.23 0.27
CA GLN A 388 -28.15 4.97 1.16
C GLN A 388 -27.88 3.88 2.20
N GLN A 389 -26.97 2.93 1.90
CA GLN A 389 -26.60 1.86 2.84
C GLN A 389 -25.59 2.31 3.89
N VAL A 390 -24.89 3.43 3.66
CA VAL A 390 -23.92 3.96 4.63
C VAL A 390 -24.68 4.57 5.82
N PRO A 391 -24.43 4.11 7.07
CA PRO A 391 -25.11 4.65 8.24
C PRO A 391 -24.94 6.17 8.33
N ALA A 392 -26.05 6.87 8.52
CA ALA A 392 -26.04 8.32 8.77
C ALA A 392 -25.13 8.63 9.97
N GLY A 393 -24.19 9.58 9.80
CA GLY A 393 -23.32 10.05 10.89
C GLY A 393 -21.86 9.57 10.86
N THR A 394 -21.41 8.84 9.84
CA THR A 394 -19.97 8.55 9.62
C THR A 394 -19.17 9.78 9.15
N GLY A 395 -19.85 10.87 8.77
CA GLY A 395 -19.25 12.17 8.44
C GLY A 395 -18.36 12.17 7.20
N ARG A 396 -18.40 11.11 6.38
CA ARG A 396 -17.52 10.97 5.21
C ARG A 396 -18.29 10.40 4.02
N ASN A 397 -18.49 11.21 2.98
CA ASN A 397 -18.94 10.73 1.68
C ASN A 397 -17.76 10.08 0.97
N ILE A 398 -17.41 8.85 1.38
CA ILE A 398 -16.33 8.08 0.75
C ILE A 398 -16.93 6.91 -0.01
N ILE A 399 -16.45 6.73 -1.25
CA ILE A 399 -16.70 5.54 -2.05
C ILE A 399 -15.38 4.83 -2.33
N TYR A 400 -15.42 3.50 -2.18
CA TYR A 400 -14.32 2.60 -2.50
C TYR A 400 -14.71 1.77 -3.71
N PHE A 401 -13.81 1.54 -4.64
CA PHE A 401 -14.12 0.78 -5.86
C PHE A 401 -12.88 0.22 -6.55
N THR A 402 -13.07 -0.66 -7.53
CA THR A 402 -12.00 -1.10 -8.44
C THR A 402 -12.07 -0.36 -9.75
N TRP A 403 -10.91 -0.13 -10.36
CA TRP A 403 -10.82 0.45 -11.69
C TRP A 403 -9.57 -0.09 -12.41
N ASP A 404 -9.77 -0.86 -13.48
CA ASP A 404 -8.68 -1.49 -14.27
C ASP A 404 -7.70 -2.33 -13.43
N GLY A 405 -8.19 -2.96 -12.36
CA GLY A 405 -7.37 -3.75 -11.43
C GLY A 405 -6.70 -2.93 -10.32
N TYR A 406 -6.83 -1.60 -10.33
CA TYR A 406 -6.48 -0.75 -9.19
C TYR A 406 -7.63 -0.67 -8.19
N ARG A 407 -7.30 -0.39 -6.93
CA ARG A 407 -8.29 0.07 -5.93
C ARG A 407 -8.31 1.59 -5.92
N VAL A 408 -9.47 2.16 -5.69
CA VAL A 408 -9.65 3.62 -5.62
C VAL A 408 -10.47 3.97 -4.38
N GLU A 409 -10.01 4.97 -3.66
CA GLU A 409 -10.74 5.66 -2.60
C GLU A 409 -11.01 7.10 -3.06
N ALA A 410 -12.28 7.48 -3.14
CA ALA A 410 -12.68 8.85 -3.46
C ALA A 410 -13.47 9.44 -2.30
N GLN A 411 -12.94 10.52 -1.73
CA GLN A 411 -13.56 11.27 -0.63
C GLN A 411 -14.19 12.55 -1.16
N PHE A 412 -15.47 12.71 -0.86
CA PHE A 412 -16.26 13.86 -1.21
C PHE A 412 -16.69 14.66 0.02
N ALA A 413 -17.02 15.93 -0.16
CA ALA A 413 -17.62 16.77 0.86
C ALA A 413 -19.00 16.20 1.26
N GLU A 414 -19.38 16.36 2.53
CA GLU A 414 -20.61 15.82 3.10
C GLU A 414 -21.88 16.25 2.33
N LYS A 415 -21.87 17.44 1.76
CA LYS A 415 -22.97 18.01 0.96
C LYS A 415 -23.02 17.53 -0.50
N ALA A 416 -22.06 16.71 -0.94
CA ALA A 416 -22.01 16.25 -2.33
C ALA A 416 -23.17 15.28 -2.63
N SER A 417 -24.00 15.63 -3.62
CA SER A 417 -25.11 14.80 -4.09
C SER A 417 -24.57 13.59 -4.86
N PRO A 418 -25.01 12.35 -4.56
CA PRO A 418 -24.68 11.18 -5.36
C PRO A 418 -25.01 11.36 -6.84
N GLU A 419 -26.14 12.00 -7.15
CA GLU A 419 -26.68 12.12 -8.50
C GLU A 419 -26.10 13.32 -9.26
N ASP A 420 -25.98 14.47 -8.61
CA ASP A 420 -25.59 15.72 -9.29
C ASP A 420 -24.09 15.97 -9.31
N VAL A 421 -23.32 15.24 -8.50
CA VAL A 421 -21.90 15.51 -8.28
C VAL A 421 -21.05 14.25 -8.39
N ILE A 422 -21.32 13.26 -7.54
CA ILE A 422 -20.45 12.07 -7.43
C ILE A 422 -20.53 11.25 -8.72
N TRP A 423 -21.74 10.92 -9.17
CA TRP A 423 -21.95 10.14 -10.39
C TRP A 423 -21.35 10.81 -11.64
N PRO A 424 -21.60 12.10 -11.94
CA PRO A 424 -20.98 12.76 -13.08
C PRO A 424 -19.45 12.72 -13.11
N ILE A 425 -18.79 12.84 -11.94
CA ILE A 425 -17.33 12.71 -11.85
C ILE A 425 -16.90 11.27 -12.18
N LEU A 426 -17.54 10.27 -11.57
CA LEU A 426 -17.23 8.85 -11.84
C LEU A 426 -17.50 8.45 -13.29
N GLU A 427 -18.59 8.94 -13.87
CA GLU A 427 -18.95 8.72 -15.27
C GLU A 427 -17.92 9.31 -16.22
N THR A 428 -17.46 10.54 -15.95
CA THR A 428 -16.39 11.19 -16.72
C THR A 428 -15.12 10.33 -16.70
N MET A 429 -14.70 9.85 -15.52
CA MET A 429 -13.51 9.00 -15.40
C MET A 429 -13.67 7.67 -16.15
N ARG A 430 -14.86 7.06 -16.08
CA ARG A 430 -15.19 5.84 -16.80
C ARG A 430 -15.12 6.03 -18.32
N GLU A 431 -15.65 7.12 -18.84
CA GLU A 431 -15.60 7.44 -20.28
C GLU A 431 -14.16 7.70 -20.75
N GLN A 432 -13.38 8.43 -19.95
CA GLN A 432 -11.97 8.67 -20.24
C GLN A 432 -11.15 7.38 -20.24
N SER A 433 -11.36 6.47 -19.27
CA SER A 433 -10.73 5.15 -19.25
C SER A 433 -10.97 4.37 -20.53
N ARG A 434 -12.21 4.36 -21.03
CA ARG A 434 -12.56 3.69 -22.30
C ARG A 434 -11.79 4.29 -23.48
N ALA A 435 -11.66 5.60 -23.53
CA ALA A 435 -10.87 6.28 -24.56
C ALA A 435 -9.37 5.97 -24.46
N TRP A 436 -8.82 5.95 -23.24
CA TRP A 436 -7.42 5.65 -22.94
C TRP A 436 -7.03 4.19 -23.20
N GLY A 437 -7.85 3.23 -22.78
CA GLY A 437 -7.63 1.80 -22.98
C GLY A 437 -7.63 1.39 -24.46
N LEU A 438 -8.40 2.10 -25.29
CA LEU A 438 -8.31 1.97 -26.74
C LEU A 438 -7.01 2.57 -27.26
N SER A 439 -6.68 3.81 -26.89
CA SER A 439 -5.44 4.49 -27.29
C SER A 439 -4.17 3.69 -26.97
N SER A 440 -4.06 3.13 -25.76
CA SER A 440 -2.88 2.38 -25.31
C SER A 440 -2.70 1.03 -26.02
N ARG A 441 -3.80 0.33 -26.33
CA ARG A 441 -3.78 -0.89 -27.17
C ARG A 441 -3.25 -0.58 -28.56
N TRP A 442 -3.63 0.57 -29.13
CA TRP A 442 -3.13 1.01 -30.43
C TRP A 442 -1.67 1.45 -30.38
N SER A 443 -1.24 2.18 -29.35
CA SER A 443 0.17 2.57 -29.17
C SER A 443 1.09 1.37 -28.99
N LYS A 444 0.67 0.34 -28.25
CA LYS A 444 1.44 -0.91 -28.10
C LYS A 444 1.53 -1.68 -29.42
N ALA A 445 0.41 -1.84 -30.14
CA ALA A 445 0.40 -2.47 -31.45
C ALA A 445 1.31 -1.74 -32.44
N TYR A 446 1.33 -0.41 -32.39
CA TYR A 446 2.22 0.43 -33.20
C TYR A 446 3.69 0.29 -32.80
N GLY A 447 4.01 0.26 -31.50
CA GLY A 447 5.38 0.02 -31.01
C GLY A 447 5.90 -1.38 -31.38
N ASP A 448 5.05 -2.40 -31.35
CA ASP A 448 5.40 -3.76 -31.80
C ASP A 448 5.58 -3.82 -33.33
N MET A 449 4.83 -3.02 -34.10
CA MET A 449 5.04 -2.85 -35.54
C MET A 449 6.36 -2.13 -35.86
N GLU A 450 6.69 -1.01 -35.20
CA GLU A 450 7.97 -0.32 -35.38
C GLU A 450 9.16 -1.20 -34.97
N ALA A 451 8.99 -2.05 -33.95
CA ALA A 451 9.98 -3.05 -33.55
C ALA A 451 10.06 -4.26 -34.50
N GLY A 452 9.27 -4.29 -35.59
CA GLY A 452 9.25 -5.38 -36.57
C GLY A 452 8.68 -6.70 -36.05
N LYS A 453 7.97 -6.68 -34.92
CA LYS A 453 7.36 -7.85 -34.29
C LYS A 453 5.99 -8.20 -34.86
N ALA A 454 5.39 -7.31 -35.65
CA ALA A 454 4.16 -7.52 -36.40
C ALA A 454 4.35 -7.10 -37.87
N PRO A 455 3.75 -7.81 -38.86
CA PRO A 455 3.85 -7.42 -40.27
C PRO A 455 3.19 -6.06 -40.49
N VAL A 456 3.88 -5.19 -41.24
CA VAL A 456 3.36 -3.90 -41.68
C VAL A 456 2.32 -4.15 -42.76
N ASP A 457 1.04 -4.07 -42.41
CA ASP A 457 0.00 -3.77 -43.40
C ASP A 457 0.02 -2.25 -43.64
N PRO A 458 0.33 -1.77 -44.86
CA PRO A 458 0.32 -0.34 -45.18
C PRO A 458 -1.03 0.36 -44.92
N ALA A 459 -2.10 -0.41 -44.68
CA ALA A 459 -3.42 0.10 -44.32
C ALA A 459 -3.56 0.53 -42.85
N VAL A 460 -2.60 0.21 -41.96
CA VAL A 460 -2.75 0.44 -40.51
C VAL A 460 -1.69 1.43 -40.02
N SER A 461 -1.97 2.72 -40.20
CA SER A 461 -1.34 3.78 -39.39
C SER A 461 -2.43 4.77 -38.97
N MET A 462 -3.17 4.39 -37.94
CA MET A 462 -4.20 5.22 -37.30
C MET A 462 -3.68 5.66 -35.94
N ALA A 463 -3.22 6.91 -35.82
CA ALA A 463 -2.91 7.51 -34.53
C ALA A 463 -4.03 8.47 -34.11
N VAL A 464 -4.45 8.41 -32.85
CA VAL A 464 -5.48 9.26 -32.25
C VAL A 464 -4.80 10.51 -31.67
N PHE A 465 -5.16 11.69 -32.18
CA PHE A 465 -4.71 13.00 -31.65
C PHE A 465 -5.92 13.89 -31.31
N PRO A 466 -5.82 14.76 -30.28
CA PRO A 466 -6.81 15.80 -30.04
C PRO A 466 -6.54 17.05 -30.88
N LYS A 467 -7.63 17.67 -31.37
CA LYS A 467 -7.72 18.96 -32.10
C LYS A 467 -7.06 19.02 -33.48
N ILE A 468 -7.61 18.26 -34.42
CA ILE A 468 -7.53 18.62 -35.84
C ILE A 468 -8.48 19.79 -36.08
N ARG A 469 -8.04 20.85 -36.76
CA ARG A 469 -8.93 21.96 -37.15
C ARG A 469 -9.99 21.42 -38.12
N GLU A 470 -11.26 21.80 -37.93
CA GLU A 470 -12.40 21.33 -38.74
C GLU A 470 -12.16 21.43 -40.26
N GLU A 471 -11.39 22.43 -40.69
CA GLU A 471 -11.01 22.65 -42.10
C GLU A 471 -10.24 21.49 -42.76
N TYR A 472 -9.53 20.67 -41.98
CA TYR A 472 -8.81 19.48 -42.45
C TYR A 472 -9.64 18.20 -42.33
N PHE A 473 -10.86 18.26 -41.79
CA PHE A 473 -11.64 17.08 -41.48
C PHE A 473 -12.58 16.70 -42.64
N PHE A 474 -12.57 15.43 -43.02
CA PHE A 474 -13.43 14.89 -44.06
C PHE A 474 -14.87 14.70 -43.57
N GLY A 475 -15.03 14.14 -42.36
CA GLY A 475 -16.31 13.67 -41.85
C GLY A 475 -16.33 12.15 -41.63
N ASP A 476 -17.51 11.58 -41.45
CA ASP A 476 -17.69 10.15 -41.20
C ASP A 476 -17.56 9.33 -42.50
N LEU A 477 -16.72 8.29 -42.47
CA LEU A 477 -16.51 7.44 -43.66
C LEU A 477 -17.78 6.68 -44.09
N ARG A 478 -18.75 6.50 -43.21
CA ARG A 478 -20.05 5.90 -43.56
C ARG A 478 -20.82 6.76 -44.57
N ASP A 479 -20.58 8.07 -44.55
CA ASP A 479 -21.21 9.04 -45.44
C ASP A 479 -20.34 9.37 -46.67
N ALA A 480 -19.17 8.73 -46.79
CA ALA A 480 -18.26 8.97 -47.91
C ALA A 480 -18.90 8.53 -49.25
N THR A 481 -18.85 9.42 -50.23
CA THR A 481 -19.12 9.13 -51.64
C THR A 481 -17.86 9.43 -52.45
N LEU A 482 -17.73 8.86 -53.65
CA LEU A 482 -16.61 9.20 -54.52
C LEU A 482 -16.53 10.71 -54.77
N GLU A 483 -17.69 11.36 -54.96
CA GLU A 483 -17.80 12.81 -55.16
C GLU A 483 -17.35 13.61 -53.93
N SER A 484 -17.68 13.17 -52.71
CA SER A 484 -17.22 13.86 -51.49
C SER A 484 -15.71 13.69 -51.27
N VAL A 485 -15.15 12.53 -51.61
CA VAL A 485 -13.69 12.27 -51.59
C VAL A 485 -12.96 13.11 -52.62
N GLU A 486 -13.49 13.22 -53.85
CA GLU A 486 -12.96 14.12 -54.88
C GLU A 486 -12.97 15.58 -54.42
N ALA A 487 -14.09 16.03 -53.85
CA ALA A 487 -14.21 17.38 -53.32
C ALA A 487 -13.19 17.65 -52.19
N TYR A 488 -12.97 16.69 -51.30
CA TYR A 488 -11.98 16.80 -50.23
C TYR A 488 -10.54 16.86 -50.76
N LEU A 489 -10.15 15.99 -51.70
CA LEU A 489 -8.80 15.97 -52.29
C LEU A 489 -8.54 17.14 -53.25
N SER A 490 -9.58 17.88 -53.64
CA SER A 490 -9.43 19.09 -54.46
C SER A 490 -8.92 20.30 -53.65
N ARG A 491 -8.98 20.22 -52.30
CA ARG A 491 -8.49 21.26 -51.39
C ARG A 491 -6.94 21.28 -51.36
N PRO A 492 -6.29 22.42 -51.67
CA PRO A 492 -4.83 22.52 -51.69
C PRO A 492 -4.18 22.14 -50.36
N GLU A 493 -4.81 22.51 -49.25
CA GLU A 493 -4.30 22.29 -47.89
C GLU A 493 -4.25 20.80 -47.54
N ILE A 494 -5.20 20.02 -48.07
CA ILE A 494 -5.24 18.57 -47.89
C ILE A 494 -4.09 17.91 -48.65
N ARG A 495 -3.88 18.31 -49.91
CA ARG A 495 -2.78 17.77 -50.73
C ARG A 495 -1.41 18.13 -50.15
N GLU A 496 -1.25 19.35 -49.65
CA GLU A 496 -0.01 19.78 -49.01
C GLU A 496 0.23 19.05 -47.68
N SER A 497 -0.83 18.78 -46.91
CA SER A 497 -0.72 18.05 -45.65
C SER A 497 -0.33 16.57 -45.83
N GLY A 498 -0.67 15.98 -46.99
CA GLY A 498 -0.51 14.55 -47.24
C GLY A 498 -1.26 13.67 -46.24
N ARG A 499 -2.31 14.20 -45.58
CA ARG A 499 -3.07 13.52 -44.53
C ARG A 499 -4.56 13.63 -44.81
N PHE A 500 -5.26 12.51 -44.63
CA PHE A 500 -6.69 12.37 -44.78
C PHE A 500 -7.31 12.12 -43.40
N TYR A 501 -8.00 13.10 -42.82
CA TYR A 501 -8.56 13.01 -41.48
C TYR A 501 -10.06 12.71 -41.53
N PHE A 502 -10.56 11.72 -40.78
CA PHE A 502 -11.94 11.24 -40.86
C PHE A 502 -12.46 10.69 -39.53
N THR A 503 -13.78 10.48 -39.41
CA THR A 503 -14.38 9.68 -38.34
C THR A 503 -14.80 8.29 -38.84
N TRP A 504 -14.67 7.28 -37.99
CA TRP A 504 -15.20 5.94 -38.21
C TRP A 504 -15.71 5.38 -36.87
N GLU A 505 -16.96 4.94 -36.82
CA GLU A 505 -17.60 4.42 -35.59
C GLU A 505 -17.46 5.35 -34.37
N GLY A 506 -17.48 6.67 -34.59
CA GLY A 506 -17.33 7.68 -33.53
C GLY A 506 -15.88 7.98 -33.12
N TYR A 507 -14.88 7.33 -33.73
CA TYR A 507 -13.47 7.59 -33.50
C TYR A 507 -12.90 8.56 -34.54
N TYR A 508 -12.00 9.44 -34.11
CA TYR A 508 -11.19 10.29 -35.00
C TYR A 508 -9.95 9.53 -35.47
N ALA A 509 -9.68 9.59 -36.77
CA ALA A 509 -8.59 8.89 -37.41
C ALA A 509 -7.94 9.76 -38.49
N TYR A 510 -6.76 9.34 -38.94
CA TYR A 510 -6.20 9.83 -40.20
C TYR A 510 -5.47 8.74 -40.96
N ALA A 511 -5.35 8.91 -42.27
CA ALA A 511 -4.49 8.12 -43.14
C ALA A 511 -3.45 9.04 -43.79
N GLN A 512 -2.23 8.54 -43.97
CA GLN A 512 -1.22 9.27 -44.74
C GLN A 512 -1.40 8.97 -46.23
N LEU A 513 -1.60 10.02 -47.01
CA LEU A 513 -1.79 9.93 -48.45
C LEU A 513 -0.44 9.99 -49.15
N SER A 514 -0.28 9.15 -50.18
CA SER A 514 0.75 9.38 -51.19
C SER A 514 0.48 10.70 -51.91
N PRO A 515 1.51 11.48 -52.28
CA PRO A 515 1.34 12.71 -53.08
C PRO A 515 0.62 12.49 -54.41
N ALA A 516 0.56 11.24 -54.90
CA ALA A 516 -0.10 10.84 -56.14
C ALA A 516 -1.46 10.15 -55.93
N ALA A 517 -1.97 10.08 -54.70
CA ALA A 517 -3.21 9.35 -54.40
C ALA A 517 -4.40 9.93 -55.17
N GLU A 518 -5.06 9.08 -55.97
CA GLU A 518 -6.29 9.45 -56.69
C GLU A 518 -7.52 9.22 -55.81
N ALA A 519 -8.59 9.99 -56.06
CA ALA A 519 -9.83 9.88 -55.30
C ALA A 519 -10.47 8.48 -55.41
N THR A 520 -10.33 7.83 -56.56
CA THR A 520 -10.77 6.45 -56.81
C THR A 520 -10.02 5.44 -55.96
N GLU A 521 -8.72 5.62 -55.73
CA GLU A 521 -7.91 4.75 -54.87
C GLU A 521 -8.28 4.93 -53.40
N LEU A 522 -8.42 6.18 -52.96
CA LEU A 522 -8.83 6.51 -51.59
C LEU A 522 -10.27 6.05 -51.32
N TYR A 523 -11.19 6.22 -52.27
CA TYR A 523 -12.55 5.71 -52.15
C TYR A 523 -12.59 4.17 -52.14
N GLY A 524 -11.75 3.51 -52.93
CA GLY A 524 -11.58 2.06 -52.88
C GLY A 524 -11.04 1.56 -51.53
N PHE A 525 -10.17 2.33 -50.87
CA PHE A 525 -9.78 2.07 -49.48
C PHE A 525 -10.97 2.22 -48.52
N ILE A 526 -11.73 3.31 -48.64
CA ILE A 526 -12.90 3.55 -47.78
C ILE A 526 -13.95 2.45 -47.94
N ALA A 527 -14.22 1.99 -49.16
CA ALA A 527 -15.11 0.87 -49.43
C ALA A 527 -14.66 -0.41 -48.70
N ARG A 528 -13.35 -0.73 -48.74
CA ARG A 528 -12.79 -1.88 -47.99
C ARG A 528 -12.93 -1.73 -46.48
N VAL A 529 -12.71 -0.52 -45.95
CA VAL A 529 -12.92 -0.23 -44.51
C VAL A 529 -14.39 -0.41 -44.12
N ARG A 530 -15.32 -0.08 -45.03
CA ARG A 530 -16.76 -0.30 -44.87
C ARG A 530 -17.19 -1.77 -45.06
N GLY A 531 -16.31 -2.62 -45.57
CA GLY A 531 -16.61 -4.01 -45.90
C GLY A 531 -17.39 -4.20 -47.21
N GLU A 532 -17.27 -3.26 -48.15
CA GLU A 532 -17.90 -3.27 -49.50
C GLU A 532 -17.05 -3.94 -50.58
#